data_AF-I8WL31-F1
#
_entry.id   AF-I8WL31-F1
#
_cell.length_a   1.000
_cell.length_b   1.000
_cell.length_c   1.000
_cell.angle_alpha   90.00
_cell.angle_beta   90.00
_cell.angle_gamma   90.00
#
_symmetry.space_group_name_H-M   'P 1'
#
loop_
_entity.id
_entity.type
_entity.pdbx_description
1 polymer ?
#
loop_
_entity_poly.entity_id
_entity_poly.type
_entity_poly.pdbx_seq_one_letter_code
_entity_poly.pdbx_strand_id
1 'polypeptide(L)' 'MVRHFVKPGITGWSQVTGFRGETKELKDMEGRIRGDIWYLEHWSFGLDLYIMYRTVANVFRGEKNAY' A
#
# COMPACT_ATOMS: atom_id res chain seq x y z
N MET A 1 11.15 -9.47 -10.83
CA MET A 1 11.62 -8.53 -11.86
C MET A 1 10.48 -7.73 -12.55
N VAL A 2 9.20 -7.86 -12.14
CA VAL A 2 8.05 -7.14 -12.75
C VAL A 2 7.75 -5.78 -12.09
N ARG A 3 8.07 -5.61 -10.80
CA ARG A 3 7.79 -4.38 -10.02
C ARG A 3 8.52 -3.11 -10.51
N HIS A 4 9.63 -3.23 -11.24
CA HIS A 4 10.35 -2.06 -11.76
C HIS A 4 9.68 -1.43 -13.00
N PHE A 5 8.72 -2.11 -13.62
CA PHE A 5 8.00 -1.59 -14.78
C PHE A 5 6.82 -0.68 -14.41
N VAL A 6 6.43 -0.66 -13.14
CA VAL A 6 5.29 0.12 -12.66
C VAL A 6 5.82 1.18 -11.69
N LYS A 7 5.54 2.45 -12.00
CA LYS A 7 5.88 3.55 -11.08
C LYS A 7 5.19 3.29 -9.74
N PRO A 8 5.88 3.48 -8.60
CA PRO A 8 5.24 3.35 -7.30
C PRO A 8 4.06 4.32 -7.22
N GLY A 9 2.90 3.80 -6.84
CA GLY A 9 1.72 4.62 -6.58
C GLY A 9 1.91 5.49 -5.32
N ILE A 10 1.20 6.61 -5.25
CA ILE A 10 1.17 7.47 -4.06
C ILE A 10 0.58 6.70 -2.86
N THR A 11 -0.44 5.87 -3.12
CA THR A 11 -1.01 4.94 -2.14
C THR A 11 -1.40 3.60 -2.75
N GLY A 12 -1.53 2.55 -1.93
CA GLY A 12 -1.85 1.20 -2.39
C GLY A 12 -2.25 0.27 -1.24
N TRP A 13 -2.81 -0.89 -1.58
CA TRP A 13 -3.29 -1.88 -0.61
C TRP A 13 -2.21 -2.28 0.40
N SER A 14 -0.95 -2.39 -0.04
CA SER A 14 0.21 -2.68 0.80
C SER A 14 0.44 -1.61 1.89
N GLN A 15 0.15 -0.33 1.63
CA GLN A 15 0.25 0.72 2.65
C GLN A 15 -0.87 0.63 3.68
N VAL A 16 -2.11 0.31 3.26
CA VAL A 16 -3.28 0.20 4.16
C VAL A 16 -3.21 -1.06 5.02
N THR A 17 -2.52 -2.10 4.56
CA THR A 17 -2.29 -3.36 5.27
C THR A 17 -1.07 -3.36 6.18
N GLY A 18 -0.34 -2.24 6.30
CA GLY A 18 0.69 -2.05 7.32
C GLY A 18 2.13 -1.98 6.81
N PHE A 19 2.38 -2.02 5.50
CA PHE A 19 3.73 -1.88 4.93
C PHE A 19 4.10 -0.41 4.60
N ARG A 20 3.70 0.54 5.47
CA ARG A 20 3.97 1.98 5.34
C ARG A 20 5.30 2.33 6.02
N GLY A 21 6.25 3.00 5.34
CA GLY A 21 7.56 3.40 5.91
C GLY A 21 8.80 2.85 5.19
N GLU A 22 9.99 2.98 5.78
CA GLU A 22 11.23 2.42 5.23
C GLU A 22 11.19 0.88 5.21
N THR A 23 11.30 0.27 4.03
CA THR A 23 11.55 -1.17 3.89
C THR A 23 13.01 -1.45 4.26
N LYS A 24 13.27 -1.76 5.53
CA LYS A 24 14.61 -2.09 6.04
C LYS A 24 14.95 -3.56 5.85
N GLU A 25 13.94 -4.44 5.83
CA GLU A 25 14.15 -5.88 5.65
C GLU A 25 13.60 -6.40 4.31
N LEU A 26 14.22 -7.48 3.80
CA LEU A 26 13.76 -8.21 2.61
C LEU A 26 12.31 -8.72 2.76
N LYS A 27 11.90 -9.05 3.99
CA LYS A 27 10.55 -9.52 4.32
C LYS A 27 9.49 -8.44 4.08
N ASP A 28 9.82 -7.18 4.38
CA ASP A 28 8.94 -6.03 4.14
C ASP A 28 8.77 -5.78 2.64
N MET A 29 9.84 -5.97 1.87
CA MET A 29 9.78 -5.88 0.41
C MET A 29 8.92 -6.98 -0.20
N GLU A 30 9.02 -8.20 0.31
CA GLU A 30 8.21 -9.32 -0.14
C GLU A 30 6.72 -9.10 0.19
N GLY A 31 6.42 -8.60 1.40
CA GLY A 31 5.06 -8.24 1.80
C GLY A 31 4.42 -7.18 0.90
N ARG A 32 5.19 -6.15 0.50
CA ARG A 32 4.74 -5.15 -0.48
C ARG A 32 4.41 -5.76 -1.83
N ILE A 33 5.31 -6.59 -2.36
CA ILE A 33 5.10 -7.25 -3.67
C ILE A 33 3.84 -8.11 -3.63
N ARG A 34 3.66 -8.90 -2.57
CA ARG A 34 2.46 -9.73 -2.40
C ARG A 34 1.20 -8.88 -2.29
N GLY A 35 1.24 -7.78 -1.54
CA GLY A 35 0.12 -6.85 -1.41
C GLY A 35 -0.26 -6.18 -2.74
N ASP A 36 0.74 -5.80 -3.54
CA ASP A 36 0.53 -5.20 -4.86
C ASP A 36 -0.03 -6.22 -5.85
N ILE A 37 0.47 -7.48 -5.84
CA ILE A 37 -0.07 -8.58 -6.66
C ILE A 37 -1.53 -8.87 -6.28
N TRP A 38 -1.82 -9.00 -4.99
CA TRP A 38 -3.18 -9.27 -4.51
C TRP A 38 -4.16 -8.17 -4.94
N TYR A 39 -3.72 -6.91 -4.86
CA TYR A 39 -4.51 -5.77 -5.30
C TYR A 39 -4.81 -5.82 -6.80
N LEU A 40 -3.83 -6.21 -7.64
CA LEU A 40 -4.05 -6.36 -9.07
C LEU A 40 -5.01 -7.52 -9.40
N GLU A 41 -4.90 -8.64 -8.68
CA GLU A 41 -5.77 -9.80 -8.85
C GLU A 41 -7.22 -9.53 -8.40
N HIS A 42 -7.41 -8.73 -7.35
CA HIS A 42 -8.72 -8.44 -6.75
C HIS A 42 -9.18 -7.01 -7.07
N TRP A 43 -8.62 -6.41 -8.11
CA TRP A 43 -8.90 -5.02 -8.43
C TRP A 43 -10.40 -4.82 -8.66
N SER A 44 -10.96 -3.85 -7.94
CA SER A 44 -12.34 -3.43 -8.10
C SER A 44 -12.47 -1.96 -7.72
N PHE A 45 -13.43 -1.26 -8.33
CA PHE A 45 -13.68 0.14 -8.03
C PHE A 45 -14.01 0.39 -6.54
N GLY A 46 -14.67 -0.57 -5.88
CA GLY A 46 -14.96 -0.50 -4.44
C GLY A 46 -13.70 -0.60 -3.57
N LEU A 47 -12.72 -1.40 -4.00
CA LEU A 47 -11.42 -1.49 -3.32
C LEU A 47 -10.67 -0.16 -3.35
N ASP A 48 -10.72 0.55 -4.48
CA ASP A 48 -10.11 1.87 -4.63
C ASP A 48 -10.76 2.91 -3.69
N LEU A 49 -12.09 2.93 -3.61
CA LEU A 49 -12.80 3.81 -2.67
C LEU A 49 -12.45 3.48 -1.21
N TYR A 50 -12.30 2.20 -0.88
CA TYR A 50 -11.90 1.78 0.46
C TYR A 50 -10.47 2.21 0.81
N ILE A 51 -9.52 2.06 -0.12
CA ILE A 51 -8.14 2.53 0.04
C ILE A 51 -8.13 4.06 0.23
N MET A 52 -8.88 4.81 -0.58
CA MET A 52 -9.01 6.26 -0.43
C MET A 52 -9.57 6.65 0.93
N TYR A 53 -10.68 6.02 1.36
CA TYR A 53 -11.28 6.29 2.67
C TYR A 53 -10.32 6.02 3.81
N ARG A 54 -9.63 4.87 3.80
CA ARG A 54 -8.63 4.52 4.82
C ARG A 54 -7.47 5.51 4.86
N THR A 55 -6.99 5.94 3.69
CA THR A 55 -5.92 6.95 3.59
C THR A 55 -6.37 8.27 4.18
N VAL A 56 -7.57 8.75 3.83
CA VAL A 56 -8.13 10.01 4.35
C VAL A 56 -8.40 9.91 5.86
N ALA A 57 -8.98 8.80 6.33
CA ALA A 57 -9.21 8.55 7.74
C ALA A 57 -7.90 8.54 8.53
N ASN A 58 -6.84 7.92 8.00
CA ASN A 58 -5.51 7.92 8.64
C ASN A 58 -4.88 9.31 8.70
N VAL A 59 -5.09 10.15 7.67
CA VAL A 59 -4.65 11.55 7.68
C VAL A 59 -5.35 12.33 8.81
N PHE A 60 -6.67 12.17 8.95
CA PHE A 60 -7.44 12.83 10.01
C PHE A 60 -7.17 12.28 11.41
N ARG A 61 -6.80 10.99 11.53
CA ARG A 61 -6.44 10.37 12.82
C ARG A 61 -5.05 10.74 13.32
N GLY A 62 -4.20 11.32 12.47
CA GLY A 62 -2.83 11.69 12.82
C GLY A 62 -1.96 10.47 13.16
N GLU A 63 -1.64 9.64 12.16
CA GLU A 63 -0.67 8.57 12.38
C GLU A 63 0.76 9.11 12.60
N LYS A 64 1.33 8.84 13.78
CA LYS A 64 2.73 9.12 14.17
C LYS A 64 3.80 8.40 13.33
N ASN A 65 3.41 7.56 12.37
CA ASN A 65 4.30 6.78 11.50
C ASN A 65 4.47 7.40 10.10
N ALA A 66 4.04 8.65 9.90
CA ALA A 66 4.44 9.46 8.75
C ALA A 66 5.79 10.14 9.04
N TYR A 67 6.83 9.32 9.22
CA TYR A 67 8.24 9.74 9.20
C TYR A 67 9.01 8.76 8.31
#